data_AF-A0A2V5LPC2-F1
#
_entry.id   AF-A0A2V5LPC2-F1
#
_cell.length_a   1.000
_cell.length_b   1.000
_cell.length_c   1.000
_cell.angle_alpha   90.00
_cell.angle_beta   90.00
_cell.angle_gamma   90.00
#
_symmetry.space_group_name_H-M   'P 1'
#
loop_
_entity.id
_entity.type
_entity.pdbx_description
1 polymer ?
#
loop_
_entity_poly.entity_id
_entity_poly.type
_entity_poly.pdbx_seq_one_letter_code
_entity_poly.pdbx_strand_id
1 'polypeptide(L)'
;MPLVLERCTVRPWRLDDAQSVASHANNRKIWLAVRDLFPHPYTIQDAHEFLQRTINEQPAMKFCIEIEGAAVGGIGVHPGEGAVLGTRHHD
;
A
#
# COMPACT_ATOMS: atom_id res chain seq x y z
N MET A 1 7.11 10.05 10.23
CA MET A 1 6.63 11.43 10.03
C MET A 1 5.67 11.45 8.85
N PRO A 2 4.49 12.09 8.93
CA PRO A 2 3.60 12.26 7.78
C PRO A 2 4.15 13.33 6.82
N LEU A 3 4.00 13.11 5.51
CA LEU A 3 4.29 14.06 4.45
C LEU A 3 2.99 14.74 4.03
N VAL A 4 2.83 16.01 4.36
CA VAL A 4 1.66 16.81 3.98
C VAL A 4 1.93 17.44 2.61
N LEU A 5 1.06 17.16 1.64
CA LEU A 5 1.06 17.75 0.31
C LEU A 5 -0.14 18.72 0.18
N GLU A 6 -0.20 19.49 -0.90
CA GLU A 6 -1.25 20.49 -1.12
C GLU A 6 -2.68 19.92 -1.11
N ARG A 7 -2.86 18.64 -1.47
CA ARG A 7 -4.18 18.01 -1.62
C ARG A 7 -4.35 16.69 -0.87
N CYS A 8 -3.30 16.18 -0.24
CA CYS A 8 -3.33 14.92 0.47
C CYS A 8 -2.19 14.82 1.49
N THR A 9 -2.34 13.92 2.45
CA THR A 9 -1.31 13.61 3.44
C THR A 9 -0.87 12.16 3.25
N VAL A 10 0.42 11.94 3.03
CA VAL A 10 1.00 10.59 3.04
C VAL A 10 1.47 10.30 4.46
N ARG A 11 0.88 9.29 5.11
CA ARG A 11 1.21 8.93 6.49
C ARG A 11 1.39 7.42 6.66
N PRO A 12 2.04 6.95 7.73
CA PRO A 12 1.98 5.54 8.09
C PRO A 12 0.54 5.07 8.23
N TRP A 13 0.33 3.79 7.91
CA TRP A 13 -0.93 3.10 8.15
C TRP A 13 -1.28 3.08 9.64
N ARG A 14 -2.58 3.09 9.93
CA ARG A 14 -3.15 2.92 11.27
C ARG A 14 -4.14 1.77 11.25
N LEU A 15 -4.36 1.14 12.41
CA LEU A 15 -5.33 0.05 12.53
C LEU A 15 -6.74 0.50 12.17
N ASP A 16 -7.10 1.74 12.50
CA ASP A 16 -8.40 2.35 12.19
C ASP A 16 -8.67 2.45 10.67
N ASP A 17 -7.63 2.36 9.83
CA ASP A 17 -7.77 2.37 8.38
C ASP A 17 -8.32 1.03 7.83
N ALA A 18 -8.49 -0.01 8.67
CA ALA A 18 -8.88 -1.36 8.24
C ALA A 18 -10.17 -1.36 7.42
N GLN A 19 -11.14 -0.53 7.79
CA GLN A 19 -12.41 -0.45 7.08
C GLN A 19 -12.26 0.18 5.70
N SER A 20 -11.42 1.21 5.58
CA SER A 20 -11.06 1.80 4.29
C SER A 20 -10.28 0.82 3.44
N VAL A 21 -9.32 0.08 4.01
CA VAL A 21 -8.55 -0.96 3.30
C VAL A 21 -9.48 -2.05 2.78
N ALA A 22 -10.37 -2.60 3.62
CA ALA A 22 -11.30 -3.64 3.20
C ALA A 22 -12.26 -3.17 2.08
N SER A 23 -12.72 -1.92 2.17
CA SER A 23 -13.58 -1.31 1.15
C SER A 23 -12.84 -1.12 -0.18
N HIS A 24 -11.59 -0.66 -0.12
CA HIS A 24 -10.77 -0.42 -1.31
C HIS A 24 -10.22 -1.72 -1.93
N ALA A 25 -9.83 -2.71 -1.14
CA ALA A 25 -9.33 -4.00 -1.62
C ALA A 25 -10.41 -4.82 -2.34
N ASN A 26 -11.68 -4.67 -1.93
CA ASN A 26 -12.82 -5.26 -2.65
C ASN A 26 -13.23 -4.44 -3.89
N ASN A 27 -12.65 -3.26 -4.13
CA ASN A 27 -12.83 -2.54 -5.38
C ASN A 27 -12.05 -3.27 -6.49
N ARG A 28 -12.78 -3.79 -7.49
CA ARG A 28 -12.25 -4.58 -8.61
C ARG A 28 -11.04 -3.94 -9.31
N LYS A 29 -10.96 -2.60 -9.35
CA LYS A 29 -9.82 -1.88 -9.96
C LYS A 29 -8.52 -2.05 -9.16
N ILE A 30 -8.62 -2.10 -7.83
CA ILE A 30 -7.48 -2.37 -6.96
C ILE A 30 -7.15 -3.86 -7.02
N TRP A 31 -8.13 -4.74 -6.84
CA TRP A 31 -7.89 -6.19 -6.90
C TRP A 31 -7.16 -6.64 -8.18
N LEU A 32 -7.44 -6.02 -9.33
CA LEU A 32 -6.72 -6.30 -10.59
C LEU A 32 -5.24 -5.88 -10.57
N ALA A 33 -4.87 -4.83 -9.82
CA ALA A 33 -3.50 -4.33 -9.72
C ALA A 33 -2.64 -5.10 -8.69
N VAL A 34 -3.28 -5.83 -7.77
CA VAL A 34 -2.66 -6.54 -6.63
C VAL A 34 -3.21 -7.96 -6.54
N ARG A 35 -3.56 -8.54 -7.69
CA ARG A 35 -4.34 -9.78 -7.83
C ARG A 35 -3.73 -10.97 -7.12
N ASP A 36 -2.41 -11.02 -7.01
CA ASP A 36 -1.68 -12.12 -6.37
C ASP A 36 -1.53 -11.93 -4.84
N LEU A 37 -1.91 -10.76 -4.30
CA LEU A 37 -1.71 -10.39 -2.90
C LEU A 37 -3.01 -10.41 -2.06
N PHE A 38 -4.18 -10.36 -2.70
CA PHE A 38 -5.45 -10.25 -1.98
C PHE A 38 -6.39 -11.44 -2.23
N PRO A 39 -6.69 -12.26 -1.19
CA PRO A 39 -7.72 -13.28 -1.29
C PRO A 39 -9.09 -12.62 -1.49
N HIS A 40 -9.97 -13.28 -2.23
CA HIS A 40 -11.35 -12.83 -2.43
C HIS A 40 -12.33 -13.87 -1.85
N PRO A 41 -13.31 -13.46 -1.02
CA PRO A 41 -13.56 -12.09 -0.55
C PRO A 41 -12.52 -11.60 0.47
N TYR A 42 -12.14 -10.32 0.37
CA TYR A 42 -11.18 -9.73 1.31
C TYR A 42 -11.92 -9.21 2.55
N THR A 43 -11.63 -9.76 3.72
CA THR A 43 -12.37 -9.46 4.95
C THR A 43 -11.73 -8.31 5.74
N ILE A 44 -12.49 -7.74 6.68
CA ILE A 44 -11.95 -6.75 7.65
C ILE A 44 -10.84 -7.39 8.51
N GLN A 45 -10.90 -8.70 8.75
CA GLN A 45 -9.84 -9.40 9.48
C GLN A 45 -8.55 -9.44 8.66
N ASP A 46 -8.63 -9.73 7.37
CA ASP A 46 -7.48 -9.69 6.46
C ASP A 46 -6.87 -8.28 6.39
N ALA A 47 -7.72 -7.24 6.41
CA ALA A 47 -7.29 -5.86 6.47
C ALA A 47 -6.51 -5.55 7.76
N HIS A 48 -6.98 -6.02 8.91
CA HIS A 48 -6.25 -5.88 10.17
C HIS A 48 -4.91 -6.60 10.14
N GLU A 49 -4.85 -7.83 9.63
CA GLU A 49 -3.59 -8.57 9.51
C GLU A 49 -2.60 -7.86 8.58
N PHE A 50 -3.07 -7.36 7.44
CA PHE A 50 -2.25 -6.58 6.52
C PHE A 50 -1.70 -5.31 7.19
N LEU A 51 -2.55 -4.58 7.92
CA LEU A 51 -2.14 -3.37 8.63
C LEU A 51 -1.16 -3.68 9.76
N GLN A 52 -1.40 -4.73 10.55
CA GLN A 52 -0.47 -5.16 11.59
C GLN A 52 0.90 -5.52 11.02
N ARG A 53 0.95 -6.26 9.92
CA ARG A 53 2.23 -6.59 9.24
C ARG A 53 2.91 -5.33 8.74
N THR A 54 2.15 -4.43 8.13
CA THR A 54 2.66 -3.19 7.53
C THR A 54 3.19 -2.20 8.57
N ILE A 55 2.48 -2.03 9.69
CA ILE A 55 2.87 -1.12 10.77
C ILE A 55 4.15 -1.61 11.47
N ASN A 56 4.34 -2.93 11.55
CA ASN A 56 5.52 -3.55 12.15
C ASN A 56 6.70 -3.73 11.18
N GLU A 57 6.51 -3.50 9.88
CA GLU A 57 7.55 -3.64 8.86
C GLU A 57 8.61 -2.52 9.01
N GLN A 58 9.88 -2.91 9.10
CA GLN A 58 11.02 -1.98 9.20
C GLN A 58 12.07 -2.29 8.12
N PRO A 59 12.45 -1.32 7.27
CA PRO A 59 11.88 0.02 7.18
C PRO A 59 10.43 -0.01 6.68
N ALA A 60 9.62 0.97 7.07
CA ALA A 60 8.25 1.05 6.57
C ALA A 60 8.25 1.24 5.04
N MET A 61 7.73 0.26 4.32
CA MET A 61 7.68 0.28 2.85
C MET A 61 6.29 0.64 2.32
N LYS A 62 5.27 0.71 3.17
CA LYS A 62 3.90 0.97 2.73
C LYS A 62 3.29 2.10 3.55
N PHE A 63 2.66 3.04 2.86
CA PHE A 63 2.07 4.23 3.44
C PHE A 63 0.62 4.40 2.96
N CYS A 64 -0.17 5.10 3.76
CA CYS A 64 -1.53 5.50 3.47
C CYS A 64 -1.55 6.91 2.85
N ILE A 65 -2.39 7.11 1.85
CA ILE A 65 -2.76 8.44 1.34
C ILE A 65 -4.08 8.84 1.98
N GLU A 66 -4.07 9.92 2.75
CA GLU A 66 -5.22 10.51 3.42
C GLU A 66 -5.66 11.79 2.69
N ILE A 67 -6.97 11.94 2.48
CA ILE A 67 -7.59 13.18 2.02
C ILE A 67 -8.74 13.50 2.97
N GLU A 68 -8.78 14.71 3.51
CA GLU A 68 -9.84 15.19 4.43
C GLU A 68 -10.10 14.24 5.63
N GLY A 69 -9.06 13.58 6.13
CA GLY A 69 -9.15 12.63 7.26
C GLY A 69 -9.59 11.21 6.88
N ALA A 70 -9.85 10.94 5.61
CA ALA A 70 -10.18 9.60 5.11
C ALA A 70 -8.99 8.96 4.38
N ALA A 71 -8.67 7.72 4.74
CA ALA A 71 -7.73 6.90 3.98
C ALA A 71 -8.32 6.53 2.62
N VAL A 72 -7.79 7.11 1.54
CA VAL A 72 -8.30 6.93 0.17
C VAL A 72 -7.46 5.98 -0.68
N GLY A 73 -6.28 5.57 -0.18
CA GLY A 73 -5.41 4.66 -0.92
C GLY A 73 -4.11 4.34 -0.20
N GLY A 74 -3.29 3.51 -0.84
CA GLY A 74 -1.98 3.10 -0.35
C GLY A 74 -0.89 3.33 -1.40
N ILE A 75 0.32 3.64 -0.92
CA ILE A 75 1.53 3.70 -1.74
C ILE A 75 2.59 2.76 -1.14
N GLY A 76 3.16 1.89 -1.98
CA GLY A 76 4.30 1.05 -1.65
C GLY A 76 5.58 1.64 -2.22
N VAL A 77 6.61 1.77 -1.41
CA VAL A 77 7.97 2.11 -1.80
C VAL A 77 8.79 0.83 -1.68
N HIS A 78 9.23 0.32 -2.82
CA HIS A 78 10.19 -0.78 -2.87
C HIS A 78 11.57 -0.15 -3.06
N PRO A 79 12.49 -0.24 -2.08
CA PRO A 79 13.87 0.14 -2.29
C PRO A 79 14.40 -0.66 -3.47
N GLY A 80 14.72 0.01 -4.57
CA GLY A 80 15.24 -0.64 -5.76
C GLY A 80 16.59 -1.27 -5.44
N GLU A 81 16.69 -2.59 -5.65
CA GLU A 81 17.94 -3.15 -6.17
C GLU A 81 18.35 -2.30 -7.38
N GLY A 82 19.61 -1.88 -7.39
CA GLY A 82 20.13 -0.85 -8.27
C GLY A 82 19.80 -1.07 -9.76
N ALA A 83 19.79 0.02 -10.52
CA ALA A 83 19.64 0.01 -11.95
C ALA A 83 20.54 -1.05 -12.63
N VAL A 84 19.94 -2.11 -13.15
CA VAL A 84 20.63 -3.04 -14.04
C VAL A 84 20.63 -2.39 -15.44
N LEU A 85 21.74 -1.74 -15.79
CA LEU A 85 22.06 -1.43 -17.18
C LEU A 85 22.38 -2.76 -17.88
N GLY A 86 21.34 -3.43 -18.38
CA GLY A 86 21.49 -4.56 -19.28
C GLY A 86 21.92 -4.07 -20.66
N THR A 87 23.20 -3.78 -20.87
CA THR A 87 23.75 -3.74 -22.22
C THR A 87 23.79 -5.18 -22.73
N ARG A 88 22.77 -5.58 -23.51
CA ARG A 88 22.88 -6.72 -24.41
C ARG A 88 24.00 -6.42 -25.41
N HIS A 89 25.19 -6.94 -25.15
CA HIS A 89 26.10 -7.27 -26.22
C HIS A 89 25.64 -8.62 -26.78
N HIS A 90 25.20 -8.59 -28.03
CA HIS A 90 25.03 -9.78 -28.85
C HIS A 90 26.39 -10.01 -29.50
N ASP A 91 27.06 -11.10 -29.12
CA ASP A 91 28.02 -11.83 -29.95
C ASP A 91 27.71 -13.32 -29.80
#